data_AF-A0A7J9WNX9-F1
#
_entry.id   AF-A0A7J9WNX9-F1
#
_cell.length_a   1.000
_cell.length_b   1.000
_cell.length_c   1.000
_cell.angle_alpha   90.00
_cell.angle_beta   90.00
_cell.angle_gamma   90.00
#
_symmetry.space_group_name_H-M   'P 1'
#
loop_
_entity.id
_entity.type
_entity.pdbx_description
1 polymer ?
#
loop_
_entity_poly.entity_id
_entity_poly.type
_entity_poly.pdbx_seq_one_letter_code
_entity_poly.pdbx_strand_id
1 'polypeptide(L)'
;MSRRQTAHQRAYDYLKEQLANGGATEGVFLTEGVVAEQLGISRTPVREALLRLDAEKLVTLVPGRGAFVPQVTERGMREVMEVRELIETHAVTRLGTLTPRSLLDQLDAHIEDQRDLLGQDAAAFIDQDRAFHQSIVDASGSELLSELYASMRDRQTRMGIRAVLADEARFERVIDEHRAIIDALRAEDVAQAVAASRIHLRKHPPDPAGEEGCPVSDLRITCLQLEPRPAGSDAATYLEDVCEQIRAAGDADLIVLPELWHVGYFAFDRYEAEAAALDGPLTERLSALARELRITLHVGSVVESGAMLSNTSIVYGPDGDALATYRKIHVFGYGSREPELVEGGRHTSIFPVADAAAGMAICYDLRFPELFRATVDDVAIYVVPATASNCATATCSSSARSPSSAAPCARPRRSAPA
;
A
#
# COMPACT_ATOMS: atom_id res chain seq x y z
N MET A 1 -23.90 -5.76 45.43
CA MET A 1 -23.95 -4.30 45.63
C MET A 1 -23.27 -3.64 44.43
N SER A 2 -24.02 -3.00 43.54
CA SER A 2 -23.47 -2.33 42.34
C SER A 2 -22.63 -1.12 42.78
N ARG A 3 -21.35 -1.09 42.39
CA ARG A 3 -20.41 0.00 42.73
C ARG A 3 -20.83 1.24 41.94
N ARG A 4 -21.30 2.29 42.62
CA ARG A 4 -21.70 3.57 41.99
C ARG A 4 -20.50 4.14 41.20
N GLN A 5 -20.61 4.15 39.87
CA GLN A 5 -19.60 4.70 38.96
C GLN A 5 -19.43 6.20 39.23
N THR A 6 -18.18 6.69 39.28
CA THR A 6 -17.90 8.11 39.54
C THR A 6 -18.28 8.97 38.32
N ALA A 7 -18.53 10.27 38.50
CA ALA A 7 -18.87 11.17 37.40
C ALA A 7 -17.75 11.26 36.35
N HIS A 8 -16.49 11.23 36.78
CA HIS A 8 -15.32 11.12 35.91
C HIS A 8 -15.34 9.82 35.10
N GLN A 9 -15.56 8.67 35.75
CA GLN A 9 -15.58 7.38 35.08
C GLN A 9 -16.72 7.30 34.05
N ARG A 10 -17.91 7.81 34.40
CA ARG A 10 -19.01 7.96 33.46
C ARG A 10 -18.67 8.81 32.23
N ALA A 11 -17.98 9.94 32.43
CA ALA A 11 -17.56 10.81 31.33
C ALA A 11 -16.54 10.14 30.41
N TYR A 12 -15.59 9.43 31.02
CA TYR A 12 -14.57 8.67 30.30
C TYR A 12 -15.19 7.55 29.47
N ASP A 13 -16.08 6.73 30.03
CA ASP A 13 -16.70 5.61 29.33
C ASP A 13 -17.59 6.09 28.17
N TYR A 14 -18.37 7.14 28.38
CA TYR A 14 -19.16 7.78 27.32
C TYR A 14 -18.29 8.28 26.17
N LEU A 15 -17.20 8.99 26.49
CA LEU A 15 -16.28 9.49 25.47
C LEU A 15 -15.58 8.34 24.73
N LYS A 16 -15.21 7.27 25.42
CA LYS A 16 -14.63 6.08 24.79
C LYS A 16 -15.59 5.43 23.79
N GLU A 17 -16.84 5.27 24.17
CA GLU A 17 -17.88 4.70 23.30
C GLU A 17 -18.09 5.57 22.05
N GLN A 18 -18.15 6.90 22.22
CA GLN A 18 -18.26 7.86 21.11
C GLN A 18 -17.03 7.86 20.19
N LEU A 19 -15.84 7.59 20.73
CA LEU A 19 -14.61 7.46 19.95
C LEU A 19 -14.54 6.12 19.22
N ALA A 20 -15.05 5.03 19.82
CA ALA A 20 -15.02 3.70 19.26
C ALA A 20 -15.94 3.57 18.03
N ASN A 21 -17.17 4.09 18.09
CA ASN A 21 -18.19 3.90 17.06
C ASN A 21 -17.91 4.62 15.71
N GLY A 22 -16.91 5.50 15.65
CA GLY A 22 -16.47 6.17 14.43
C GLY A 22 -17.52 7.09 13.78
N GLY A 23 -17.11 7.83 12.74
CA GLY A 23 -18.01 8.63 11.91
C GLY A 23 -18.11 10.11 12.30
N ALA A 24 -19.00 10.47 13.24
CA ALA A 24 -19.36 11.87 13.49
C ALA A 24 -18.35 12.68 14.34
N THR A 25 -17.44 11.99 15.03
CA THR A 25 -16.51 12.59 16.00
C THR A 25 -15.07 12.64 15.48
N GLU A 26 -14.74 12.04 14.34
CA GLU A 26 -13.39 12.08 13.79
C GLU A 26 -13.06 13.43 13.13
N GLY A 27 -11.87 13.96 13.38
CA GLY A 27 -11.43 15.23 12.80
C GLY A 27 -12.13 16.46 13.37
N VAL A 28 -12.95 16.31 14.42
CA VAL A 28 -13.62 17.42 15.10
C VAL A 28 -13.09 17.63 16.53
N PHE A 29 -13.43 18.80 17.09
CA PHE A 29 -13.09 19.15 18.46
C PHE A 29 -14.24 18.81 19.42
N LEU A 30 -13.94 18.04 20.46
CA LEU A 30 -14.81 17.80 21.60
C LEU A 30 -14.52 18.85 22.67
N THR A 31 -15.54 19.61 23.06
CA THR A 31 -15.40 20.62 24.12
C THR A 31 -15.97 20.12 25.44
N GLU A 32 -15.35 20.51 26.55
CA GLU A 32 -15.80 20.13 27.90
C GLU A 32 -17.26 20.51 28.15
N GLY A 33 -17.68 21.66 27.61
CA GLY A 33 -19.05 22.17 27.77
C GLY A 33 -20.11 21.28 27.13
N VAL A 34 -19.88 20.87 25.87
CA VAL A 34 -20.82 20.03 25.11
C VAL A 34 -20.99 18.66 25.80
N VAL A 35 -19.88 18.03 26.21
CA VAL A 35 -19.92 16.71 26.84
C VAL A 35 -20.54 16.79 28.25
N ALA A 36 -20.25 17.86 29.00
CA ALA A 36 -20.84 18.08 30.32
C ALA A 36 -22.36 18.24 30.25
N GLU A 37 -22.86 18.99 29.25
CA GLU A 37 -24.29 19.18 29.00
C GLU A 37 -24.97 17.85 28.63
N GLN A 38 -24.39 17.08 27.72
CA GLN A 38 -24.92 15.77 27.29
C GLN A 38 -25.04 14.78 28.45
N LEU A 39 -24.08 14.78 29.37
CA LEU A 39 -24.05 13.86 30.51
C LEU A 39 -24.74 14.38 31.78
N GLY A 40 -25.15 15.65 31.79
CA GLY A 40 -25.73 16.32 32.95
C GLY A 40 -24.75 16.41 34.14
N ILE A 41 -23.46 16.62 33.88
CA ILE A 41 -22.40 16.72 34.90
C ILE A 41 -21.64 18.05 34.80
N SER A 42 -20.75 18.35 35.75
CA SER A 42 -19.89 19.53 35.68
C SER A 42 -18.72 19.33 34.70
N ARG A 43 -18.03 20.41 34.32
CA ARG A 43 -16.90 20.36 33.36
C ARG A 43 -15.65 19.67 33.92
N THR A 44 -15.41 19.74 35.24
CA THR A 44 -14.24 19.14 35.89
C THR A 44 -14.08 17.63 35.61
N PRO A 45 -15.09 16.77 35.86
CA PRO A 45 -14.97 15.33 35.55
C PRO A 45 -14.81 15.05 34.05
N VAL A 46 -15.34 15.91 33.17
CA VAL A 46 -15.12 15.80 31.72
C VAL A 46 -13.68 16.13 31.36
N ARG A 47 -13.11 17.19 31.94
CA ARG A 47 -11.71 17.58 31.72
C ARG A 47 -10.74 16.50 32.18
N GLU A 48 -10.98 15.91 33.34
CA GLU A 48 -10.20 14.77 33.84
C GLU A 48 -10.28 13.57 32.87
N ALA A 49 -11.47 13.27 32.34
CA ALA A 49 -11.64 12.21 31.35
C ALA A 49 -10.89 12.50 30.05
N LEU A 50 -10.94 13.74 29.54
CA LEU A 50 -10.20 14.15 28.34
C LEU A 50 -8.68 14.13 28.55
N LEU A 51 -8.18 14.50 29.74
CA LEU A 51 -6.76 14.36 30.09
C LEU A 51 -6.31 12.91 30.05
N ARG A 52 -7.14 12.00 30.58
CA ARG A 52 -6.86 10.56 30.51
C ARG A 52 -6.84 10.05 29.06
N LEU A 53 -7.81 10.46 28.24
CA LEU A 53 -7.86 10.08 26.82
C LEU A 53 -6.68 10.65 26.01
N ASP A 54 -6.15 11.82 26.37
CA ASP A 54 -4.94 12.39 25.78
C ASP A 54 -3.67 11.61 26.18
N ALA A 55 -3.60 11.15 27.43
CA ALA A 55 -2.55 10.25 27.90
C ALA A 55 -2.58 8.91 27.15
N GLU A 56 -3.77 8.40 26.87
CA GLU A 56 -4.01 7.19 26.04
C GLU A 56 -3.87 7.47 24.53
N LYS A 57 -3.58 8.72 24.13
CA LYS A 57 -3.41 9.16 22.73
C LYS A 57 -4.62 8.86 21.84
N LEU A 58 -5.81 8.89 22.43
CA LEU A 58 -7.09 8.74 21.72
C LEU A 58 -7.64 10.07 21.23
N VAL A 59 -7.26 11.15 21.92
CA VAL A 59 -7.49 12.54 21.54
C VAL A 59 -6.20 13.34 21.69
N THR A 60 -6.18 14.58 21.18
CA THR A 60 -5.11 15.55 21.43
C THR A 60 -5.71 16.79 22.06
N LEU A 61 -5.33 17.09 23.30
CA LEU A 61 -5.78 18.31 23.98
C LEU A 61 -5.13 19.54 23.36
N VAL A 62 -5.97 20.48 22.90
CA VAL A 62 -5.55 21.77 22.33
C VAL A 62 -6.00 22.90 23.26
N PRO A 63 -5.05 23.68 23.81
CA PRO A 63 -5.36 24.79 24.71
C PRO A 63 -6.42 25.74 24.11
N GLY A 64 -7.49 25.99 24.87
CA GLY A 64 -8.57 26.90 24.48
C GLY A 64 -9.53 26.38 23.39
N ARG A 65 -9.29 25.21 22.79
CA ARG A 65 -10.15 24.63 21.74
C ARG A 65 -10.80 23.30 22.12
N GLY A 66 -10.34 22.63 23.17
CA GLY A 66 -10.86 21.34 23.63
C GLY A 66 -9.98 20.18 23.17
N ALA A 67 -10.56 18.98 23.05
CA ALA A 67 -9.86 17.77 22.62
C ALA A 67 -10.12 17.50 21.14
N PHE A 68 -9.06 17.47 20.33
CA PHE A 68 -9.13 17.08 18.94
C PHE A 68 -9.15 15.55 18.83
N VAL A 69 -10.08 14.99 18.06
CA VAL A 69 -10.12 13.55 17.79
C VAL A 69 -9.34 13.27 16.50
N PRO A 70 -8.14 12.66 16.58
CA PRO A 70 -7.37 12.33 15.38
C PRO A 70 -8.13 11.31 14.52
N GLN A 71 -8.12 11.55 13.21
CA GLN A 71 -8.59 10.57 12.23
C GLN A 71 -7.69 9.33 12.24
N VAL A 72 -8.28 8.16 12.04
CA VAL A 72 -7.49 6.94 11.76
C VAL A 72 -6.86 7.11 10.38
N THR A 73 -5.54 7.17 10.31
CA THR A 73 -4.80 7.24 9.04
C THR A 73 -4.32 5.85 8.63
N GLU A 74 -4.13 5.60 7.33
CA GLU A 74 -3.58 4.32 6.85
C GLU A 74 -2.19 4.04 7.42
N ARG A 75 -1.36 5.08 7.53
CA ARG A 75 -0.05 5.00 8.19
C ARG A 75 -0.17 4.56 9.64
N GLY A 76 -1.02 5.23 10.43
CA GLY A 76 -1.20 4.89 11.84
C GLY A 76 -1.76 3.48 12.03
N MET A 77 -2.59 3.02 11.09
CA MET A 77 -3.06 1.64 11.07
C MET A 77 -1.91 0.65 10.81
N ARG A 78 -1.06 0.92 9.81
CA ARG A 78 0.11 0.09 9.48
C ARG A 78 1.08 -0.02 10.67
N GLU A 79 1.40 1.11 11.32
CA GLU A 79 2.28 1.15 12.50
C GLU A 79 1.71 0.31 13.66
N VAL A 80 0.40 0.33 13.89
CA VAL A 80 -0.21 -0.51 14.95
C VAL A 80 -0.21 -1.99 14.55
N MET A 81 -0.50 -2.33 13.30
CA MET A 81 -0.47 -3.73 12.85
C MET A 81 0.94 -4.32 12.88
N GLU A 82 1.97 -3.53 12.58
CA GLU A 82 3.37 -3.93 12.69
C GLU A 82 3.75 -4.27 14.14
N VAL A 83 3.37 -3.40 15.09
CA VAL A 83 3.61 -3.63 16.52
C VAL A 83 2.82 -4.85 17.02
N ARG A 84 1.57 -5.03 16.56
CA ARG A 84 0.77 -6.22 16.86
C ARG A 84 1.47 -7.49 16.39
N GLU A 85 1.89 -7.55 15.13
CA GLU A 85 2.59 -8.71 14.58
C GLU A 85 3.83 -9.06 15.41
N LEU A 86 4.65 -8.06 15.75
CA LEU A 86 5.83 -8.27 16.56
C LEU A 86 5.49 -8.86 17.94
N ILE A 87 4.47 -8.33 18.62
CA ILE A 87 4.09 -8.79 19.95
C ILE A 87 3.43 -10.17 19.90
N GLU A 88 2.48 -10.37 19.00
CA GLU A 88 1.68 -11.60 18.92
C GLU A 88 2.51 -12.79 18.43
N THR A 89 3.34 -12.60 17.40
CA THR A 89 4.24 -13.69 16.94
C THR A 89 5.29 -14.03 18.00
N HIS A 90 5.76 -13.04 18.77
CA HIS A 90 6.63 -13.30 19.92
C HIS A 90 5.90 -14.05 21.04
N ALA A 91 4.64 -13.69 21.33
CA ALA A 91 3.81 -14.39 22.31
C ALA A 91 3.59 -15.85 21.93
N VAL A 92 3.22 -16.11 20.67
CA VAL A 92 3.08 -17.46 20.10
C VAL A 92 4.39 -18.23 20.21
N THR A 93 5.52 -17.61 19.85
CA THR A 93 6.84 -18.23 19.98
C THR A 93 7.17 -18.61 21.43
N ARG A 94 6.79 -17.75 22.40
CA ARG A 94 7.01 -18.00 23.84
C ARG A 94 6.15 -19.14 24.40
N LEU A 95 4.95 -19.37 23.86
CA LEU A 95 4.14 -20.54 24.22
C LEU A 95 4.88 -21.85 23.91
N GLY A 96 5.71 -21.84 22.86
CA GLY A 96 6.52 -22.98 22.46
C GLY A 96 5.64 -24.22 22.20
N THR A 97 6.12 -25.39 22.61
CA THR A 97 5.37 -26.65 22.52
C THR A 97 4.52 -26.93 23.76
N LEU A 98 4.22 -25.92 24.59
CA LEU A 98 3.51 -26.09 25.86
C LEU A 98 2.28 -25.18 25.92
N THR A 99 1.41 -25.28 24.91
CA THR A 99 0.15 -24.53 24.90
C THR A 99 -0.81 -25.11 25.95
N PRO A 100 -1.25 -24.33 26.96
CA PRO A 100 -2.19 -24.83 27.96
C PRO A 100 -3.53 -25.19 27.31
N ARG A 101 -4.11 -26.35 27.67
CA ARG A 101 -5.46 -26.74 27.17
C ARG A 101 -6.52 -25.69 27.50
N SER A 102 -6.44 -25.08 28.68
CA SER A 102 -7.34 -24.00 29.08
C SER A 102 -7.27 -22.77 28.17
N LEU A 103 -6.12 -22.51 27.54
CA LEU A 103 -6.01 -21.45 26.53
C LEU A 103 -6.74 -21.87 25.26
N LEU A 104 -6.50 -23.08 24.75
CA LEU A 104 -7.19 -23.58 23.54
C LEU A 104 -8.71 -23.55 23.71
N ASP A 105 -9.21 -23.99 24.87
CA ASP A 105 -10.65 -23.95 25.19
C ASP A 105 -11.20 -22.51 25.19
N GLN A 106 -10.43 -21.54 25.69
CA GLN A 106 -10.80 -20.11 25.66
C GLN A 106 -10.80 -19.55 24.23
N LEU A 107 -9.79 -19.92 23.43
CA LEU A 107 -9.69 -19.48 22.04
C LEU A 107 -10.85 -20.04 21.21
N ASP A 108 -11.17 -21.34 21.34
CA ASP A 108 -12.31 -21.97 20.67
C ASP A 108 -13.63 -21.26 21.04
N ALA A 109 -13.83 -20.90 22.32
CA ALA A 109 -15.01 -20.15 22.76
C ALA A 109 -15.11 -18.76 22.14
N HIS A 110 -14.01 -18.00 22.02
CA HIS A 110 -14.01 -16.71 21.33
C HIS A 110 -14.42 -16.85 19.86
N ILE A 111 -14.02 -17.93 19.20
CA ILE A 111 -14.39 -18.19 17.81
C ILE A 111 -15.86 -18.57 17.66
N GLU A 112 -16.43 -19.30 18.62
CA GLU A 112 -17.88 -19.56 18.66
C GLU A 112 -18.67 -18.27 18.85
N ASP A 113 -18.27 -17.43 19.82
CA ASP A 113 -18.88 -16.11 20.03
C ASP A 113 -18.80 -15.24 18.76
N GLN A 114 -17.65 -15.21 18.07
CA GLN A 114 -17.49 -14.48 16.80
C GLN A 114 -18.48 -14.97 15.73
N ARG A 115 -18.70 -16.29 15.62
CA ARG A 115 -19.66 -16.85 14.65
C ARG A 115 -21.09 -16.42 14.93
N ASP A 116 -21.50 -16.45 16.19
CA ASP A 116 -22.86 -16.07 16.58
C ASP A 116 -23.15 -14.59 16.30
N LEU A 117 -22.10 -13.76 16.31
CA LEU A 117 -22.17 -12.32 16.05
C LEU A 117 -22.10 -11.93 14.56
N LEU A 118 -21.77 -12.88 13.67
CA LEU A 118 -21.67 -12.64 12.22
C LEU A 118 -22.97 -12.05 11.66
N GLY A 119 -22.87 -10.91 10.98
CA GLY A 119 -24.02 -10.21 10.39
C GLY A 119 -25.01 -9.63 11.40
N GLN A 120 -24.74 -9.73 12.71
CA GLN A 120 -25.62 -9.25 13.77
C GLN A 120 -25.05 -8.02 14.48
N ASP A 121 -23.81 -8.12 14.98
CA ASP A 121 -23.16 -7.06 15.75
C ASP A 121 -21.66 -7.02 15.47
N ALA A 122 -21.30 -6.17 14.52
CA ALA A 122 -19.93 -5.94 14.10
C ALA A 122 -19.02 -5.42 15.24
N ALA A 123 -19.55 -4.59 16.15
CA ALA A 123 -18.77 -4.04 17.24
C ALA A 123 -18.43 -5.13 18.27
N ALA A 124 -19.44 -5.94 18.63
CA ALA A 124 -19.24 -7.09 19.50
C ALA A 124 -18.30 -8.14 18.89
N PHE A 125 -18.37 -8.37 17.57
CA PHE A 125 -17.42 -9.24 16.86
C PHE A 125 -15.98 -8.77 17.06
N ILE A 126 -15.73 -7.47 16.88
CA ILE A 126 -14.38 -6.87 17.00
C ILE A 126 -13.88 -6.94 18.45
N ASP A 127 -14.78 -6.83 19.43
CA ASP A 127 -14.39 -7.02 20.83
C ASP A 127 -13.96 -8.48 21.10
N GLN A 128 -14.66 -9.47 20.52
CA GLN A 128 -14.28 -10.88 20.62
C GLN A 128 -12.98 -11.20 19.87
N ASP A 129 -12.80 -10.64 18.68
CA ASP A 129 -11.55 -10.68 17.91
C ASP A 129 -10.36 -10.22 18.77
N ARG A 130 -10.51 -9.07 19.41
CA ARG A 130 -9.49 -8.56 20.32
C ARG A 130 -9.24 -9.46 21.53
N ALA A 131 -10.29 -10.01 22.13
CA ALA A 131 -10.19 -10.88 23.29
C ALA A 131 -9.44 -12.18 22.95
N PHE A 132 -9.66 -12.73 21.76
CA PHE A 132 -8.91 -13.85 21.21
C PHE A 132 -7.40 -13.56 21.19
N HIS A 133 -6.98 -12.44 20.58
CA HIS A 133 -5.55 -12.08 20.53
C HIS A 133 -4.95 -11.77 21.90
N GLN A 134 -5.69 -11.06 22.76
CA GLN A 134 -5.24 -10.75 24.11
C GLN A 134 -4.96 -12.02 24.91
N SER A 135 -5.79 -13.05 24.78
CA SER A 135 -5.62 -14.34 25.46
C SER A 135 -4.30 -15.03 25.07
N ILE A 136 -3.89 -14.95 23.80
CA ILE A 136 -2.59 -15.47 23.33
C ILE A 136 -1.44 -14.69 23.97
N VAL A 137 -1.52 -13.35 23.99
CA VAL A 137 -0.49 -12.49 24.57
C VAL A 137 -0.36 -12.71 26.08
N ASP A 138 -1.48 -12.82 26.79
CA ASP A 138 -1.51 -13.06 28.24
C ASP A 138 -0.87 -14.41 28.59
N ALA A 139 -1.17 -15.44 27.79
CA ALA A 139 -0.61 -16.76 27.97
C ALA A 139 0.92 -16.84 27.73
N SER A 140 1.52 -15.83 27.08
CA SER A 140 2.98 -15.72 27.00
C SER A 140 3.65 -15.58 28.38
N GLY A 141 2.90 -15.15 29.40
CA GLY A 141 3.38 -14.98 30.77
C GLY A 141 4.22 -13.73 31.01
N SER A 142 4.11 -12.72 30.13
CA SER A 142 4.75 -11.42 30.30
C SER A 142 3.71 -10.34 30.59
N GLU A 143 3.61 -9.93 31.85
CA GLU A 143 2.68 -8.88 32.29
C GLU A 143 2.90 -7.58 31.53
N LEU A 144 4.16 -7.19 31.29
CA LEU A 144 4.49 -5.98 30.54
C LEU A 144 4.02 -6.06 29.06
N LEU A 145 4.17 -7.22 28.41
CA LEU A 145 3.67 -7.39 27.03
C LEU A 145 2.14 -7.32 26.99
N SER A 146 1.46 -7.94 27.96
CA SER A 146 0.01 -7.88 28.10
C SER A 146 -0.48 -6.44 28.26
N GLU A 147 0.14 -5.65 29.13
CA GLU A 147 -0.19 -4.24 29.36
C GLU A 147 0.05 -3.37 28.11
N LEU A 148 1.20 -3.55 27.46
CA LEU A 148 1.52 -2.84 26.22
C LEU A 148 0.52 -3.17 25.12
N TYR A 149 0.17 -4.46 24.96
CA TYR A 149 -0.81 -4.89 23.97
C TYR A 149 -2.22 -4.37 24.27
N ALA A 150 -2.64 -4.41 25.54
CA ALA A 150 -3.92 -3.88 25.99
C ALA A 150 -4.03 -2.36 25.79
N SER A 151 -2.92 -1.61 25.93
CA SER A 151 -2.89 -0.16 25.69
C SER A 151 -3.25 0.23 24.25
N MET A 152 -3.12 -0.69 23.30
CA MET A 152 -3.48 -0.48 21.89
C MET A 152 -4.96 -0.75 21.61
N ARG A 153 -5.74 -1.22 22.60
CA ARG A 153 -7.15 -1.64 22.46
C ARG A 153 -8.00 -0.67 21.67
N ASP A 154 -8.09 0.55 22.15
CA ASP A 154 -9.05 1.51 21.60
C ASP A 154 -8.64 2.00 20.20
N ARG A 155 -7.35 1.87 19.85
CA ARG A 155 -6.89 2.09 18.47
C ARG A 155 -7.34 0.94 17.57
N GLN A 156 -7.17 -0.30 18.03
CA GLN A 156 -7.57 -1.49 17.29
C GLN A 156 -9.08 -1.56 17.06
N THR A 157 -9.90 -1.22 18.05
CA THR A 157 -11.37 -1.18 17.89
C THR A 157 -11.79 -0.19 16.79
N ARG A 158 -11.23 1.03 16.79
CA ARG A 158 -11.51 2.04 15.74
C ARG A 158 -11.06 1.60 14.35
N MET A 159 -9.90 0.93 14.26
CA MET A 159 -9.41 0.34 13.00
C MET A 159 -10.30 -0.80 12.52
N GLY A 160 -10.66 -1.72 13.42
CA GLY A 160 -11.52 -2.86 13.15
C GLY A 160 -12.85 -2.44 12.58
N ILE A 161 -13.52 -1.45 13.19
CA ILE A 161 -14.84 -0.96 12.73
C ILE A 161 -14.74 -0.39 11.31
N ARG A 162 -13.69 0.40 11.02
CA ARG A 162 -13.46 0.95 9.67
C ARG A 162 -13.12 -0.12 8.63
N ALA A 163 -12.34 -1.12 9.03
CA ALA A 163 -11.95 -2.26 8.21
C ALA A 163 -13.14 -3.17 7.84
N VAL A 164 -14.15 -3.18 8.71
CA VAL A 164 -15.34 -4.04 8.69
C VAL A 164 -16.49 -3.44 7.89
N LEU A 165 -16.74 -2.13 8.01
CA LEU A 165 -17.75 -1.42 7.21
C LEU A 165 -17.51 -1.51 5.69
N ALA A 166 -16.34 -2.03 5.28
CA ALA A 166 -15.95 -2.17 3.89
C ALA A 166 -16.36 -3.50 3.23
N ASP A 167 -16.54 -4.61 3.97
CA ASP A 167 -16.84 -5.94 3.40
C ASP A 167 -17.25 -6.98 4.47
N GLU A 168 -18.49 -7.50 4.42
CA GLU A 168 -18.96 -8.58 5.33
C GLU A 168 -18.25 -9.93 5.09
N ALA A 169 -17.85 -10.23 3.85
CA ALA A 169 -17.15 -11.48 3.53
C ALA A 169 -15.77 -11.58 4.20
N ARG A 170 -15.28 -10.46 4.76
CA ARG A 170 -14.04 -10.40 5.52
C ARG A 170 -14.13 -11.08 6.89
N PHE A 171 -15.29 -11.05 7.55
CA PHE A 171 -15.43 -11.63 8.88
C PHE A 171 -15.34 -13.15 8.88
N GLU A 172 -15.91 -13.79 7.86
CA GLU A 172 -15.82 -15.24 7.68
C GLU A 172 -14.36 -15.68 7.49
N ARG A 173 -13.60 -14.93 6.66
CA ARG A 173 -12.16 -15.16 6.48
C ARG A 173 -11.37 -15.04 7.78
N VAL A 174 -11.65 -14.03 8.60
CA VAL A 174 -11.00 -13.84 9.91
C VAL A 174 -11.22 -15.06 10.82
N ILE A 175 -12.44 -15.60 10.87
CA ILE A 175 -12.73 -16.80 11.66
C ILE A 175 -11.92 -18.01 11.19
N ASP A 176 -11.79 -18.20 9.88
CA ASP A 176 -11.02 -19.31 9.31
C ASP A 176 -9.51 -19.15 9.55
N GLU A 177 -8.99 -17.92 9.49
CA GLU A 177 -7.61 -17.61 9.83
C GLU A 177 -7.33 -17.86 11.33
N HIS A 178 -8.23 -17.47 12.23
CA HIS A 178 -8.11 -17.75 13.66
C HIS A 178 -8.11 -19.25 13.96
N ARG A 179 -8.97 -20.03 13.29
CA ARG A 179 -8.97 -21.49 13.39
C ARG A 179 -7.60 -22.07 13.02
N ALA A 180 -6.98 -21.58 11.94
CA ALA A 180 -5.66 -22.04 11.53
C ALA A 180 -4.59 -21.79 12.61
N ILE A 181 -4.68 -20.67 13.34
CA ILE A 181 -3.82 -20.39 14.49
C ILE A 181 -4.07 -21.42 15.62
N ILE A 182 -5.33 -21.65 15.99
CA ILE A 182 -5.69 -22.62 17.05
C ILE A 182 -5.20 -24.02 16.67
N ASP A 183 -5.41 -24.46 15.43
CA ASP A 183 -5.03 -25.78 14.97
C ASP A 183 -3.51 -25.98 15.02
N ALA A 184 -2.74 -24.97 14.63
CA ALA A 184 -1.28 -24.99 14.72
C ALA A 184 -0.79 -25.03 16.18
N LEU A 185 -1.40 -24.24 17.07
CA LEU A 185 -1.11 -24.27 18.51
C LEU A 185 -1.46 -25.63 19.13
N ARG A 186 -2.61 -26.22 18.74
CA ARG A 186 -3.06 -27.54 19.20
C ARG A 186 -2.14 -28.67 18.70
N ALA A 187 -1.56 -28.51 17.52
CA ALA A 187 -0.54 -29.40 16.98
C ALA A 187 0.86 -29.17 17.58
N GLU A 188 1.02 -28.17 18.46
CA GLU A 188 2.30 -27.74 19.05
C GLU A 188 3.35 -27.35 17.99
N ASP A 189 2.90 -26.96 16.79
CA ASP A 189 3.77 -26.49 15.70
C ASP A 189 3.94 -24.98 15.78
N VAL A 190 4.98 -24.56 16.49
CA VAL A 190 5.30 -23.15 16.72
C VAL A 190 5.54 -22.40 15.41
N ALA A 191 6.20 -23.04 14.43
CA ALA A 191 6.51 -22.39 13.16
C ALA A 191 5.22 -22.13 12.36
N GLN A 192 4.34 -23.13 12.30
CA GLN A 192 3.05 -23.00 11.65
C GLN A 192 2.14 -22.00 12.38
N ALA A 193 2.17 -21.96 13.72
CA ALA A 193 1.37 -21.02 14.50
C ALA A 193 1.82 -19.57 14.27
N VAL A 194 3.14 -19.32 14.22
CA VAL A 194 3.69 -18.00 13.87
C VAL A 194 3.30 -17.62 12.44
N ALA A 195 3.41 -18.55 11.48
CA ALA A 195 3.01 -18.30 10.10
C ALA A 195 1.53 -17.95 9.99
N ALA A 196 0.65 -18.74 10.62
CA ALA A 196 -0.79 -18.47 10.66
C ALA A 196 -1.12 -17.12 11.32
N SER A 197 -0.46 -16.75 12.42
CA SER A 197 -0.64 -15.43 13.05
C SER A 197 -0.20 -14.29 12.13
N ARG A 198 0.90 -14.44 11.39
CA ARG A 198 1.31 -13.43 10.40
C ARG A 198 0.33 -13.30 9.25
N ILE A 199 -0.15 -14.43 8.73
CA ILE A 199 -1.16 -14.49 7.67
C ILE A 199 -2.40 -13.70 8.07
N HIS A 200 -2.89 -13.95 9.28
CA HIS A 200 -4.07 -13.29 9.83
C HIS A 200 -3.87 -11.78 10.07
N LEU A 201 -2.74 -11.38 10.67
CA LEU A 201 -2.50 -9.98 11.04
C LEU A 201 -2.18 -9.10 9.84
N ARG A 202 -1.69 -9.68 8.75
CA ARG A 202 -1.45 -8.93 7.53
C ARG A 202 -2.69 -8.98 6.67
N LYS A 203 -3.17 -7.82 6.22
CA LYS A 203 -4.23 -7.73 5.19
C LYS A 203 -3.90 -8.58 3.96
N HIS A 204 -2.61 -8.81 3.70
CA HIS A 204 -2.08 -9.73 2.71
C HIS A 204 -1.07 -10.64 3.43
N PRO A 205 -1.33 -11.95 3.56
CA PRO A 205 -0.38 -12.84 4.19
C PRO A 205 1.02 -12.69 3.58
N PRO A 206 2.11 -12.78 4.37
CA PRO A 206 3.37 -13.15 3.77
C PRO A 206 3.18 -14.54 3.20
N ASP A 207 3.46 -14.70 1.92
CA ASP A 207 3.72 -16.01 1.34
C ASP A 207 4.70 -16.76 2.28
N PRO A 208 4.40 -18.00 2.73
CA PRO A 208 5.32 -18.78 3.55
C PRO A 208 6.71 -19.00 2.92
N ALA A 209 6.93 -18.57 1.68
CA ALA A 209 8.25 -18.47 1.02
C ALA A 209 9.03 -17.16 1.31
N GLY A 210 8.93 -16.61 2.51
CA GLY A 210 9.55 -15.32 2.89
C GLY A 210 11.05 -15.32 3.22
N GLU A 211 11.80 -16.37 2.87
CA GLU A 211 13.24 -16.28 2.59
C GLU A 211 13.43 -16.53 1.09
N GLU A 212 13.09 -15.51 0.31
CA GLU A 212 13.52 -15.17 -1.06
C GLU A 212 12.47 -14.17 -1.56
N GLY A 213 12.89 -13.08 -2.19
CA GLY A 213 11.96 -12.09 -2.72
C GLY A 213 10.92 -12.77 -3.61
N CYS A 214 9.70 -12.24 -3.66
CA CYS A 214 8.63 -12.66 -4.58
C CYS A 214 9.25 -13.28 -5.83
N PRO A 215 9.20 -14.61 -6.00
CA PRO A 215 9.63 -15.20 -7.25
C PRO A 215 8.52 -14.78 -8.19
N VAL A 216 8.72 -13.63 -8.85
CA VAL A 216 8.13 -13.42 -10.16
C VAL A 216 8.44 -14.74 -10.90
N SER A 217 7.43 -15.39 -11.48
CA SER A 217 7.70 -16.45 -12.46
C SER A 217 8.75 -15.97 -13.49
N ASP A 218 9.29 -16.84 -14.34
CA ASP A 218 10.23 -16.46 -15.41
C ASP A 218 9.59 -15.42 -16.38
N LEU A 219 9.46 -14.16 -15.94
CA LEU A 219 8.75 -13.08 -16.61
C LEU A 219 9.68 -12.52 -17.66
N ARG A 220 9.30 -12.70 -18.92
CA ARG A 220 10.05 -12.21 -20.07
C ARG A 220 9.61 -10.80 -20.39
N ILE A 221 10.41 -9.84 -19.94
CA ILE A 221 10.21 -8.41 -20.24
C ILE A 221 11.11 -8.01 -21.42
N THR A 222 10.50 -7.47 -22.48
CA THR A 222 11.23 -6.82 -23.58
C THR A 222 11.05 -5.32 -23.53
N CYS A 223 12.15 -4.57 -23.43
CA CYS A 223 12.16 -3.11 -23.52
C CYS A 223 12.63 -2.70 -24.91
N LEU A 224 11.77 -2.04 -25.68
CA LEU A 224 12.13 -1.55 -27.01
C LEU A 224 12.82 -0.19 -26.93
N GLN A 225 13.84 -0.01 -27.77
CA GLN A 225 14.46 1.28 -28.03
C GLN A 225 14.00 1.77 -29.40
N LEU A 226 13.38 2.94 -29.44
CA LEU A 226 12.82 3.54 -30.64
C LEU A 226 13.43 4.94 -30.82
N GLU A 227 13.76 5.29 -32.06
CA GLU A 227 14.01 6.69 -32.40
C GLU A 227 12.68 7.44 -32.43
N PRO A 228 12.55 8.62 -31.81
CA PRO A 228 11.31 9.36 -31.86
C PRO A 228 10.90 9.72 -33.29
N ARG A 229 9.58 9.79 -33.54
CA ARG A 229 9.05 10.04 -34.88
C ARG A 229 9.68 11.30 -35.52
N PRO A 230 10.35 11.16 -36.69
CA PRO A 230 10.95 12.29 -37.38
C PRO A 230 9.93 13.37 -37.73
N ALA A 231 10.33 14.63 -37.63
CA ALA A 231 9.45 15.75 -37.99
C ALA A 231 9.04 15.67 -39.47
N GLY A 232 7.74 15.87 -39.75
CA GLY A 232 7.19 15.81 -41.10
C GLY A 232 6.99 14.39 -41.67
N SER A 233 7.32 13.34 -40.92
CA SER A 233 7.00 11.96 -41.30
C SER A 233 5.53 11.62 -41.03
N ASP A 234 4.98 10.71 -41.83
CA ASP A 234 3.60 10.23 -41.69
C ASP A 234 3.45 9.41 -40.39
N ALA A 235 2.43 9.76 -39.59
CA ALA A 235 2.23 9.15 -38.28
C ALA A 235 1.76 7.70 -38.37
N ALA A 236 0.94 7.35 -39.36
CA ALA A 236 0.43 6.00 -39.53
C ALA A 236 1.54 5.04 -39.99
N THR A 237 2.37 5.48 -40.93
CA THR A 237 3.54 4.72 -41.42
C THR A 237 4.51 4.44 -40.27
N TYR A 238 4.87 5.47 -39.49
CA TYR A 238 5.75 5.30 -38.34
C TYR A 238 5.14 4.38 -37.26
N LEU A 239 3.83 4.47 -37.02
CA LEU A 239 3.14 3.57 -36.10
C LEU A 239 3.20 2.12 -36.55
N GLU A 240 3.04 1.83 -37.85
CA GLU A 240 3.19 0.48 -38.37
C GLU A 240 4.63 -0.03 -38.26
N ASP A 241 5.64 0.82 -38.52
CA ASP A 241 7.05 0.46 -38.30
C ASP A 241 7.32 0.07 -36.83
N VAL A 242 6.70 0.78 -35.88
CA VAL A 242 6.76 0.43 -34.45
C VAL A 242 6.02 -0.88 -34.17
N CYS A 243 4.86 -1.11 -34.79
CA CYS A 243 4.13 -2.37 -34.66
C CYS A 243 4.96 -3.55 -35.18
N GLU A 244 5.70 -3.39 -36.28
CA GLU A 244 6.62 -4.41 -36.80
C GLU A 244 7.76 -4.71 -35.82
N GLN A 245 8.32 -3.68 -35.17
CA GLN A 245 9.34 -3.86 -34.13
C GLN A 245 8.79 -4.58 -32.89
N ILE A 246 7.54 -4.30 -32.49
CA ILE A 246 6.85 -5.03 -31.43
C ILE A 246 6.64 -6.50 -31.82
N ARG A 247 6.23 -6.80 -33.06
CA ARG A 247 6.13 -8.20 -33.54
C ARG A 247 7.49 -8.91 -33.54
N ALA A 248 8.56 -8.19 -33.87
CA ALA A 248 9.91 -8.73 -33.91
C ALA A 248 10.52 -8.99 -32.51
N ALA A 249 9.93 -8.44 -31.44
CA ALA A 249 10.39 -8.63 -30.07
C ALA A 249 10.35 -10.11 -29.60
N GLY A 250 9.55 -10.95 -30.26
CA GLY A 250 9.47 -12.38 -29.98
C GLY A 250 8.61 -12.72 -28.75
N ASP A 251 8.96 -13.81 -28.07
CA ASP A 251 8.20 -14.36 -26.94
C ASP A 251 8.46 -13.54 -25.66
N ALA A 252 7.47 -12.73 -25.26
CA ALA A 252 7.52 -11.86 -24.09
C ALA A 252 6.16 -11.77 -23.41
N ASP A 253 6.15 -11.74 -22.07
CA ASP A 253 4.94 -11.53 -21.27
C ASP A 253 4.58 -10.03 -21.19
N LEU A 254 5.62 -9.19 -21.22
CA LEU A 254 5.52 -7.74 -21.16
C LEU A 254 6.44 -7.09 -22.19
N ILE A 255 5.89 -6.21 -23.02
CA ILE A 255 6.66 -5.32 -23.89
C ILE A 255 6.50 -3.88 -23.41
N VAL A 256 7.61 -3.16 -23.29
CA VAL A 256 7.65 -1.76 -22.82
C VAL A 256 8.25 -0.86 -23.89
N LEU A 257 7.51 0.17 -24.32
CA LEU A 257 8.01 1.20 -25.24
C LEU A 257 8.67 2.38 -24.47
N PRO A 258 9.47 3.23 -25.14
CA PRO A 258 10.09 4.42 -24.52
C PRO A 258 9.10 5.52 -24.11
N GLU A 259 9.54 6.50 -23.34
CA GLU A 259 8.73 7.71 -23.07
C GLU A 259 8.58 8.56 -24.35
N LEU A 260 7.36 9.00 -24.68
CA LEU A 260 7.05 9.95 -25.75
C LEU A 260 7.62 9.62 -27.14
N TRP A 261 7.81 8.34 -27.48
CA TRP A 261 8.39 7.88 -28.76
C TRP A 261 7.63 8.36 -30.02
N HIS A 262 6.32 8.56 -29.94
CA HIS A 262 5.49 9.03 -31.07
C HIS A 262 5.70 10.50 -31.50
N VAL A 263 6.32 11.34 -30.66
CA VAL A 263 6.55 12.79 -30.90
C VAL A 263 8.00 13.19 -30.59
N GLY A 264 8.55 12.67 -29.50
CA GLY A 264 9.88 12.97 -28.99
C GLY A 264 9.86 14.03 -27.90
N TYR A 265 10.60 13.79 -26.81
CA TYR A 265 10.55 14.62 -25.61
C TYR A 265 10.90 16.11 -25.85
N PHE A 266 11.86 16.42 -26.73
CA PHE A 266 12.27 17.81 -26.99
C PHE A 266 11.45 18.51 -28.08
N ALA A 267 10.45 17.83 -28.66
CA ALA A 267 9.64 18.35 -29.74
C ALA A 267 8.45 19.19 -29.25
N PHE A 268 8.68 20.10 -28.31
CA PHE A 268 7.62 20.88 -27.64
C PHE A 268 6.69 21.62 -28.60
N ASP A 269 7.22 22.13 -29.73
CA ASP A 269 6.42 22.83 -30.75
C ASP A 269 5.47 21.91 -31.54
N ARG A 270 5.64 20.59 -31.39
CA ARG A 270 4.82 19.56 -32.06
C ARG A 270 3.80 18.92 -31.12
N TYR A 271 3.90 19.14 -29.80
CA TYR A 271 3.07 18.45 -28.80
C TYR A 271 1.57 18.62 -29.05
N GLU A 272 1.10 19.85 -29.25
CA GLU A 272 -0.33 20.11 -29.46
C GLU A 272 -0.84 19.52 -30.77
N ALA A 273 -0.06 19.65 -31.85
CA ALA A 273 -0.46 19.17 -33.19
C ALA A 273 -0.40 17.64 -33.33
N GLU A 274 0.43 16.97 -32.52
CA GLU A 274 0.70 15.54 -32.63
C GLU A 274 0.28 14.74 -31.40
N ALA A 275 -0.46 15.36 -30.47
CA ALA A 275 -1.04 14.68 -29.32
C ALA A 275 -2.04 13.60 -29.76
N ALA A 276 -2.07 12.50 -29.02
CA ALA A 276 -2.96 11.38 -29.24
C ALA A 276 -4.14 11.40 -28.26
N ALA A 277 -5.34 11.09 -28.74
CA ALA A 277 -6.48 10.80 -27.88
C ALA A 277 -6.36 9.38 -27.30
N LEU A 278 -6.90 9.14 -26.11
CA LEU A 278 -6.89 7.81 -25.48
C LEU A 278 -7.78 6.79 -26.22
N ASP A 279 -8.76 7.27 -26.97
CA ASP A 279 -9.68 6.52 -27.85
C ASP A 279 -9.42 6.83 -29.34
N GLY A 280 -8.16 7.15 -29.69
CA GLY A 280 -7.76 7.52 -31.04
C GLY A 280 -7.09 6.39 -31.84
N PRO A 281 -6.72 6.65 -33.11
CA PRO A 281 -6.14 5.64 -34.00
C PRO A 281 -4.86 4.99 -33.45
N LEU A 282 -4.02 5.76 -32.75
CA LEU A 282 -2.79 5.25 -32.14
C LEU A 282 -3.10 4.22 -31.04
N THR A 283 -4.03 4.54 -30.14
CA THR A 283 -4.37 3.67 -29.01
C THR A 283 -5.16 2.44 -29.44
N GLU A 284 -6.11 2.61 -30.38
CA GLU A 284 -6.84 1.51 -31.01
C GLU A 284 -5.91 0.51 -31.69
N ARG A 285 -4.91 1.01 -32.43
CA ARG A 285 -3.95 0.16 -33.13
C ARG A 285 -3.07 -0.65 -32.17
N LEU A 286 -2.60 -0.02 -31.09
CA LEU A 286 -1.77 -0.69 -30.07
C LEU A 286 -2.58 -1.68 -29.22
N SER A 287 -3.84 -1.37 -28.89
CA SER A 287 -4.78 -2.30 -28.27
C SER A 287 -5.02 -3.53 -29.14
N ALA A 288 -5.28 -3.33 -30.44
CA ALA A 288 -5.46 -4.42 -31.39
C ALA A 288 -4.18 -5.28 -31.52
N LEU A 289 -3.00 -4.66 -31.49
CA LEU A 289 -1.72 -5.39 -31.54
C LEU A 289 -1.47 -6.22 -30.28
N ALA A 290 -1.76 -5.68 -29.09
CA ALA A 290 -1.66 -6.43 -27.83
C ALA A 290 -2.51 -7.70 -27.86
N ARG A 291 -3.73 -7.60 -28.39
CA ARG A 291 -4.65 -8.73 -28.61
C ARG A 291 -4.18 -9.71 -29.69
N GLU A 292 -3.66 -9.19 -30.80
CA GLU A 292 -3.10 -10.00 -31.90
C GLU A 292 -1.97 -10.90 -31.39
N LEU A 293 -1.09 -10.36 -30.55
CA LEU A 293 0.10 -11.04 -30.04
C LEU A 293 -0.14 -11.74 -28.69
N ARG A 294 -1.28 -11.48 -28.03
CA ARG A 294 -1.61 -11.94 -26.67
C ARG A 294 -0.54 -11.59 -25.64
N ILE A 295 -0.09 -10.34 -25.67
CA ILE A 295 0.95 -9.81 -24.78
C ILE A 295 0.37 -8.73 -23.85
N THR A 296 1.05 -8.49 -22.72
CA THR A 296 0.88 -7.23 -22.00
C THR A 296 1.75 -6.17 -22.68
N LEU A 297 1.15 -5.07 -23.13
CA LEU A 297 1.85 -3.99 -23.82
C LEU A 297 1.78 -2.70 -23.01
N HIS A 298 2.90 -2.28 -22.45
CA HIS A 298 3.08 -0.95 -21.89
C HIS A 298 3.54 -0.01 -23.00
N VAL A 299 2.70 0.95 -23.37
CA VAL A 299 2.93 1.82 -24.55
C VAL A 299 4.05 2.85 -24.36
N GLY A 300 4.91 2.67 -23.36
CA GLY A 300 5.79 3.71 -22.85
C GLY A 300 4.94 4.88 -22.40
N SER A 301 5.10 6.05 -23.02
CA SER A 301 4.13 7.13 -22.87
C SER A 301 3.87 7.91 -24.16
N VAL A 302 2.74 8.60 -24.19
CA VAL A 302 2.29 9.49 -25.27
C VAL A 302 1.95 10.88 -24.73
N VAL A 303 1.93 11.87 -25.62
CA VAL A 303 1.36 13.19 -25.33
C VAL A 303 -0.13 13.01 -25.54
N GLU A 304 -0.87 12.96 -24.45
CA GLU A 304 -2.32 12.84 -24.47
C GLU A 304 -2.95 14.20 -24.78
N SER A 305 -3.89 14.22 -25.73
CA SER A 305 -4.71 15.39 -26.03
C SER A 305 -5.81 15.58 -24.99
N GLY A 306 -6.04 16.82 -24.54
CA GLY A 306 -7.09 17.15 -23.59
C GLY A 306 -7.25 18.67 -23.44
N ALA A 307 -7.98 19.12 -22.42
CA ALA A 307 -8.05 20.55 -22.08
C ALA A 307 -6.66 21.13 -21.75
N MET A 308 -5.81 20.31 -21.15
CA MET A 308 -4.36 20.48 -21.06
C MET A 308 -3.71 19.17 -21.53
N LEU A 309 -2.52 19.22 -22.10
CA LEU A 309 -1.83 18.00 -22.51
C LEU A 309 -1.37 17.21 -21.27
N SER A 310 -1.20 15.90 -21.41
CA SER A 310 -0.65 15.04 -20.36
C SER A 310 0.42 14.11 -20.92
N ASN A 311 1.44 13.76 -20.13
CA ASN A 311 2.39 12.71 -20.49
C ASN A 311 1.88 11.40 -19.89
N THR A 312 1.33 10.53 -20.74
CA THR A 312 0.44 9.45 -20.32
C THR A 312 0.93 8.09 -20.78
N SER A 313 1.09 7.17 -19.84
CA SER A 313 1.28 5.74 -20.08
C SER A 313 -0.05 5.01 -20.06
N ILE A 314 -0.20 4.03 -20.94
CA ILE A 314 -1.34 3.10 -21.00
C ILE A 314 -0.76 1.69 -21.07
N VAL A 315 -1.42 0.75 -20.38
CA VAL A 315 -1.09 -0.67 -20.49
C VAL A 315 -2.29 -1.40 -21.06
N TYR A 316 -2.06 -2.14 -22.15
CA TYR A 316 -3.03 -3.06 -22.72
C TYR A 316 -2.71 -4.49 -22.31
N GLY A 317 -3.74 -5.25 -21.94
CA GLY A 317 -3.61 -6.66 -21.63
C GLY A 317 -3.64 -7.55 -22.87
N PRO A 318 -3.45 -8.87 -22.70
CA PRO A 318 -3.48 -9.86 -23.79
C PRO A 318 -4.80 -9.91 -24.58
N ASP A 319 -5.91 -9.41 -24.00
CA ASP A 319 -7.21 -9.33 -24.66
C ASP A 319 -7.39 -8.00 -25.43
N GLY A 320 -6.45 -7.07 -25.31
CA GLY A 320 -6.48 -5.72 -25.88
C GLY A 320 -7.15 -4.68 -24.99
N ASP A 321 -7.71 -5.09 -23.85
CA ASP A 321 -8.34 -4.17 -22.90
C ASP A 321 -7.29 -3.31 -22.17
N ALA A 322 -7.64 -2.05 -21.89
CA ALA A 322 -6.79 -1.17 -21.10
C ALA A 322 -6.80 -1.63 -19.63
N LEU A 323 -5.67 -2.15 -19.16
CA LEU A 323 -5.49 -2.61 -17.78
C LEU A 323 -5.25 -1.44 -16.83
N ALA A 324 -4.49 -0.44 -17.28
CA ALA A 324 -4.15 0.72 -16.47
C ALA A 324 -3.80 1.94 -17.32
N THR A 325 -3.95 3.11 -16.73
CA THR A 325 -3.48 4.38 -17.28
C THR A 325 -2.77 5.16 -16.17
N TYR A 326 -1.69 5.84 -16.53
CA TYR A 326 -0.92 6.66 -15.62
C TYR A 326 -0.48 7.96 -16.29
N ARG A 327 -0.81 9.09 -15.67
CA ARG A 327 -0.34 10.41 -16.10
C ARG A 327 0.84 10.81 -15.21
N LYS A 328 1.96 11.19 -15.82
CA LYS A 328 3.19 11.62 -15.15
C LYS A 328 2.87 12.65 -14.08
N ILE A 329 3.19 12.38 -12.82
CA ILE A 329 2.86 13.27 -11.71
C ILE A 329 3.86 14.44 -11.68
N HIS A 330 5.15 14.13 -11.80
CA HIS A 330 6.21 15.13 -11.69
C HIS A 330 6.70 15.55 -13.08
N VAL A 331 6.15 16.66 -13.58
CA VAL A 331 6.58 17.27 -14.84
C VAL A 331 7.99 17.84 -14.71
N PHE A 332 8.86 17.59 -15.69
CA PHE A 332 10.28 17.98 -15.61
C PHE A 332 10.46 19.46 -15.97
N GLY A 333 10.88 20.28 -15.01
CA GLY A 333 11.00 21.74 -15.18
C GLY A 333 12.40 22.31 -15.40
N TYR A 334 13.47 21.51 -15.36
CA TYR A 334 14.84 22.06 -15.44
C TYR A 334 15.25 22.36 -16.90
N GLY A 335 14.98 23.58 -17.38
CA GLY A 335 15.29 24.00 -18.75
C GLY A 335 14.41 23.35 -19.82
N SER A 336 13.23 22.89 -19.41
CA SER A 336 12.25 22.19 -20.24
C SER A 336 10.95 22.99 -20.28
N ARG A 337 10.29 22.98 -21.45
CA ARG A 337 8.96 23.59 -21.63
C ARG A 337 7.82 22.63 -21.26
N GLU A 338 8.13 21.42 -20.78
CA GLU A 338 7.11 20.43 -20.38
C GLU A 338 6.09 21.03 -19.38
N PRO A 339 6.47 21.79 -18.32
CA PRO A 339 5.49 22.37 -17.38
C PRO A 339 4.65 23.50 -17.95
N GLU A 340 5.01 24.06 -19.11
CA GLU A 340 4.21 25.07 -19.81
C GLU A 340 3.08 24.44 -20.63
N LEU A 341 3.25 23.17 -21.01
CA LEU A 341 2.42 22.49 -22.00
C LEU A 341 1.64 21.30 -21.43
N VAL A 342 2.15 20.69 -20.35
CA VAL A 342 1.68 19.40 -19.82
C VAL A 342 1.27 19.54 -18.36
N GLU A 343 0.07 19.06 -18.01
CA GLU A 343 -0.38 18.96 -16.62
C GLU A 343 0.14 17.68 -15.94
N GLY A 344 0.50 17.80 -14.66
CA GLY A 344 0.86 16.65 -13.82
C GLY A 344 -0.35 15.83 -13.40
N GLY A 345 -0.21 14.51 -13.45
CA GLY A 345 -1.16 13.55 -12.86
C GLY A 345 -1.24 13.66 -11.33
N ARG A 346 -2.19 12.93 -10.74
CA ARG A 346 -2.47 12.98 -9.28
C ARG A 346 -2.54 11.61 -8.60
N HIS A 347 -2.45 10.53 -9.36
CA HIS A 347 -2.71 9.18 -8.87
C HIS A 347 -1.61 8.23 -9.34
N THR A 348 -1.18 7.34 -8.44
CA THR A 348 -0.37 6.17 -8.80
C THR A 348 -1.23 5.16 -9.55
N SER A 349 -0.60 4.21 -10.23
CA SER A 349 -1.29 3.20 -11.03
C SER A 349 -0.52 1.89 -10.98
N ILE A 350 -1.27 0.80 -10.85
CA ILE A 350 -0.77 -0.58 -10.78
C ILE A 350 -1.50 -1.38 -11.85
N PHE A 351 -0.81 -2.31 -12.50
CA PHE A 351 -1.40 -3.23 -13.47
C PHE A 351 -0.93 -4.66 -13.21
N PRO A 352 -1.78 -5.67 -13.51
CA PRO A 352 -1.37 -7.06 -13.47
C PRO A 352 -0.50 -7.41 -14.69
N VAL A 353 0.51 -8.24 -14.50
CA VAL A 353 1.35 -8.80 -15.55
C VAL A 353 1.78 -10.21 -15.18
N ALA A 354 1.38 -11.20 -16.00
CA ALA A 354 1.51 -12.61 -15.66
C ALA A 354 0.95 -12.92 -14.24
N ASP A 355 1.79 -13.42 -13.34
CA ASP A 355 1.48 -13.71 -11.93
C ASP A 355 1.89 -12.59 -10.96
N ALA A 356 2.34 -11.45 -11.47
CA ALA A 356 2.84 -10.32 -10.68
C ALA A 356 1.98 -9.05 -10.84
N ALA A 357 2.11 -8.15 -9.87
CA ALA A 357 1.62 -6.78 -9.96
C ALA A 357 2.78 -5.82 -10.26
N ALA A 358 2.58 -4.89 -11.18
CA ALA A 358 3.58 -3.92 -11.60
C ALA A 358 3.11 -2.48 -11.36
N GLY A 359 3.96 -1.67 -10.74
CA GLY A 359 3.74 -0.23 -10.59
C GLY A 359 4.24 0.53 -11.83
N MET A 360 3.65 1.71 -12.08
CA MET A 360 4.06 2.60 -13.18
C MET A 360 4.51 3.97 -12.70
N ALA A 361 5.54 4.50 -13.35
CA ALA A 361 6.02 5.87 -13.21
C ALA A 361 6.62 6.34 -14.54
N ILE A 362 6.79 7.63 -14.79
CA ILE A 362 7.41 8.11 -16.04
C ILE A 362 8.62 8.97 -15.72
N CYS A 363 9.80 8.54 -16.20
CA CYS A 363 11.03 9.32 -16.24
C CYS A 363 11.31 10.08 -14.95
N TYR A 364 11.10 11.41 -14.93
CA TYR A 364 11.43 12.26 -13.79
C TYR A 364 10.76 11.85 -12.47
N ASP A 365 9.63 11.13 -12.52
CA ASP A 365 9.01 10.51 -11.34
C ASP A 365 10.00 9.66 -10.53
N LEU A 366 11.01 9.06 -11.17
CA LEU A 366 12.08 8.28 -10.50
C LEU A 366 12.89 9.07 -9.46
N ARG A 367 12.78 10.40 -9.44
CA ARG A 367 13.42 11.27 -8.43
C ARG A 367 12.59 11.44 -7.16
N PHE A 368 11.36 10.95 -7.13
CA PHE A 368 10.39 11.17 -6.06
C PHE A 368 10.08 9.85 -5.35
N PRO A 369 10.86 9.47 -4.31
CA PRO A 369 10.74 8.16 -3.68
C PRO A 369 9.37 7.93 -3.03
N GLU A 370 8.66 8.99 -2.64
CA GLU A 370 7.31 8.90 -2.07
C GLU A 370 6.29 8.29 -3.04
N LEU A 371 6.48 8.48 -4.35
CA LEU A 371 5.64 7.88 -5.39
C LEU A 371 5.76 6.35 -5.37
N PHE A 372 6.98 5.84 -5.27
CA PHE A 372 7.23 4.40 -5.19
C PHE A 372 6.82 3.86 -3.82
N ARG A 373 7.12 4.57 -2.73
CA ARG A 373 6.69 4.14 -1.38
C ARG A 373 5.17 4.02 -1.24
N ALA A 374 4.39 4.77 -2.02
CA ALA A 374 2.94 4.68 -1.99
C ALA A 374 2.39 3.35 -2.50
N THR A 375 3.15 2.59 -3.30
CA THR A 375 2.70 1.35 -3.96
C THR A 375 3.69 0.18 -3.86
N VAL A 376 4.85 0.36 -3.22
CA VAL A 376 5.95 -0.63 -3.16
C VAL A 376 5.57 -1.94 -2.48
N ASP A 377 4.61 -1.91 -1.55
CA ASP A 377 4.14 -3.11 -0.85
C ASP A 377 3.14 -3.93 -1.72
N ASP A 378 2.62 -3.32 -2.78
CA ASP A 378 1.56 -3.89 -3.63
C ASP A 378 2.09 -4.36 -5.00
N VAL A 379 3.38 -4.15 -5.29
CA VAL A 379 3.98 -4.44 -6.60
C VAL A 379 5.29 -5.19 -6.49
N ALA A 380 5.53 -6.14 -7.38
CA ALA A 380 6.78 -6.88 -7.47
C ALA A 380 7.84 -6.14 -8.29
N ILE A 381 7.39 -5.34 -9.27
CA ILE A 381 8.26 -4.59 -10.19
C ILE A 381 7.71 -3.18 -10.44
N TYR A 382 8.59 -2.25 -10.83
CA TYR A 382 8.21 -0.96 -11.40
C TYR A 382 8.65 -0.86 -12.85
N VAL A 383 7.75 -0.38 -13.69
CA VAL A 383 8.03 -0.03 -15.08
C VAL A 383 8.14 1.48 -15.19
N VAL A 384 9.32 1.95 -15.61
CA VAL A 384 9.63 3.38 -15.71
C VAL A 384 10.17 3.71 -17.10
N PRO A 385 9.30 3.94 -18.12
CA PRO A 385 9.76 4.46 -19.40
C PRO A 385 10.41 5.82 -19.22
N ALA A 386 11.52 6.03 -19.93
CA ALA A 386 12.26 7.27 -19.91
C ALA A 386 12.87 7.57 -21.27
N THR A 387 13.01 8.85 -21.59
CA THR A 387 13.74 9.33 -22.74
C THR A 387 15.00 10.09 -22.30
N ALA A 388 16.15 9.68 -22.85
CA ALA A 388 17.43 10.33 -22.59
C ALA A 388 17.90 11.13 -23.82
N SER A 389 18.02 12.44 -23.67
CA SER A 389 18.84 13.28 -24.55
C SER A 389 20.31 12.95 -24.34
N ASN A 390 20.82 11.98 -25.09
CA ASN A 390 22.22 11.86 -25.57
C ASN A 390 22.53 10.50 -26.23
N CYS A 391 21.56 9.76 -26.78
CA CYS A 391 21.87 8.68 -27.73
C CYS A 391 22.08 9.23 -29.15
N ALA A 392 22.88 10.28 -29.29
CA ALA A 392 23.61 10.50 -30.53
C ALA A 392 24.83 9.58 -30.48
N THR A 393 24.77 8.48 -31.24
CA THR A 393 25.95 7.69 -31.68
C THR A 393 26.98 7.33 -30.59
N ALA A 394 26.59 6.51 -29.61
CA ALA A 394 27.56 5.69 -28.90
C ALA A 394 27.27 4.23 -29.25
N THR A 395 27.89 3.74 -30.31
CA THR A 395 28.05 2.31 -30.55
C THR A 395 28.62 1.67 -29.30
N CYS A 396 27.79 0.98 -28.52
CA CYS A 396 28.24 0.21 -27.38
C CYS A 396 28.89 -1.08 -27.91
N SER A 397 30.16 -1.00 -28.31
CA SER A 397 31.00 -2.18 -28.47
C SER A 397 31.58 -2.53 -27.10
N SER A 398 30.82 -3.25 -26.27
CA SER A 398 31.36 -3.82 -25.04
C SER A 398 32.08 -5.13 -25.39
N SER A 399 33.40 -5.07 -25.54
CA SER A 399 34.23 -6.28 -25.42
C SER A 399 34.15 -6.75 -23.97
N ALA A 400 33.52 -7.90 -23.74
CA ALA A 400 33.50 -8.56 -22.45
C ALA A 400 34.94 -8.81 -21.95
N ARG A 401 35.27 -8.26 -20.78
CA ARG A 401 36.34 -8.81 -19.93
C ARG A 401 35.73 -9.18 -18.59
N SER A 402 35.75 -10.48 -18.31
CA SER A 402 35.39 -11.10 -17.04
C SER A 402 36.22 -10.54 -15.88
N PRO A 403 35.64 -10.34 -14.68
CA PRO A 403 36.40 -9.90 -13.52
C PRO A 403 37.14 -11.08 -12.90
N SER A 404 38.47 -10.99 -12.81
CA SER A 404 39.25 -11.87 -11.92
C SER A 404 39.88 -11.05 -10.80
N SER A 405 39.73 -11.58 -9.58
CA SER A 405 40.44 -11.27 -8.33
C SER A 405 40.09 -9.98 -7.61
N ALA A 406 39.57 -10.19 -6.40
CA ALA A 406 39.35 -9.21 -5.35
C ALA A 406 40.66 -8.56 -4.87
N ALA A 407 40.60 -7.28 -4.53
CA ALA A 407 41.52 -6.64 -3.59
C ALA A 407 40.71 -5.69 -2.66
N PRO A 408 41.00 -5.68 -1.34
CA PRO A 408 40.11 -5.10 -0.34
C PRO A 408 40.18 -3.57 -0.27
N CYS A 409 39.02 -2.98 0.02
CA CYS A 409 38.79 -1.55 0.17
C CYS A 409 39.59 -0.96 1.35
N ALA A 410 40.59 -0.12 1.06
CA ALA A 410 41.29 0.68 2.06
C ALA A 410 40.54 2.00 2.32
N ARG A 411 40.17 2.26 3.59
CA ARG A 411 39.55 3.53 4.04
C ARG A 411 40.54 4.70 3.91
N PRO A 412 40.11 5.91 3.48
CA PRO A 412 40.96 7.08 3.48
C PRO A 412 41.12 7.66 4.90
N ARG A 413 42.37 7.92 5.29
CA ARG A 413 42.73 8.64 6.53
C ARG A 413 42.40 10.13 6.38
N ARG A 414 41.79 10.70 7.43
CA ARG A 414 41.59 12.14 7.60
C ARG A 414 42.93 12.86 7.77
N SER A 415 43.16 13.92 6.99
CA SER A 415 44.22 14.90 7.21
C SER A 415 43.75 15.99 8.19
N ALA A 416 44.51 16.22 9.25
CA ALA A 416 44.41 17.40 10.12
C ALA A 416 45.44 18.46 9.66
N PRO A 417 45.25 19.74 10.04
CA PRO A 417 45.78 20.90 9.30
C PRO A 417 47.19 21.31 9.73
N ALA A 418 47.86 22.05 8.84
CA ALA A 418 48.94 22.97 9.14
C ALA A 418 48.68 24.28 8.38
#